data_AF-K1Q9F9-F1
#
_entry.id   AF-K1Q9F9-F1
#
_cell.length_a   1.000
_cell.length_b   1.000
_cell.length_c   1.000
_cell.angle_alpha   90.00
_cell.angle_beta   90.00
_cell.angle_gamma   90.00
#
_symmetry.space_group_name_H-M   'P 1'
#
loop_
_entity.id
_entity.type
_entity.pdbx_description
1 polymer ?
#
loop_
_entity_poly.entity_id
_entity_poly.type
_entity_poly.pdbx_seq_one_letter_code
_entity_poly.pdbx_strand_id
1 'polypeptide(L)'
;MELKGTIVVLFASILSVPIAYAVNLIPGITEKPVAIFIIGLACLLLAFLIPALAKYFKLVQNDDPLYYAMSILTFAAVIDLTIALENDGFVHSVMAFYFVSGEPYLKSGHGSGINYHDGIIHFACYIIILLAIDNRKDYREVGLFWGGSIINSLIVLMVGGAVGKHGANWSMLLNVIYMVVPLWITKKVLDKPSNLKAALGCNSTVTLKLVNKSEPYLSDPIAFPKIQGQIPYIFASLHHLTEKKYRLPNTADAKWSFWTQNLYLLIVPQLLLVYYCWTNLKAGKKGSSGNSVNSPLKTPSRKPNSGVANSAGRYNLRNRNVPKDLD
;
A
#
# COMPACT_ATOMS: atom_id res chain seq x y z
N MET A 1 19.22 -2.60 13.89
CA MET A 1 17.87 -2.58 13.30
C MET A 1 16.94 -2.09 14.39
N GLU A 2 16.30 -0.94 14.18
CA GLU A 2 15.31 -0.41 15.10
C GLU A 2 13.96 -1.08 14.83
N LEU A 3 13.25 -1.47 15.89
CA LEU A 3 12.04 -2.30 15.84
C LEU A 3 10.90 -1.79 16.72
N LYS A 4 11.15 -0.71 17.48
CA LYS A 4 10.26 -0.29 18.57
C LYS A 4 8.87 0.08 18.06
N GLY A 5 8.78 0.83 16.96
CA GLY A 5 7.49 1.22 16.36
C GLY A 5 6.74 0.01 15.79
N THR A 6 7.46 -0.83 15.04
CA THR A 6 6.91 -2.04 14.45
C THR A 6 6.34 -2.98 15.51
N ILE A 7 7.06 -3.19 16.62
CA ILE A 7 6.60 -4.03 17.74
C ILE A 7 5.32 -3.47 18.37
N VAL A 8 5.23 -2.15 18.59
CA VAL A 8 4.02 -1.52 19.13
C VAL A 8 2.82 -1.79 18.23
N VAL A 9 2.97 -1.64 16.92
CA VAL A 9 1.89 -1.89 15.95
C VAL A 9 1.50 -3.37 15.92
N LEU A 10 2.46 -4.29 15.97
CA LEU A 10 2.18 -5.73 16.02
C LEU A 10 1.37 -6.14 17.25
N PHE A 11 1.75 -5.65 18.43
CA PHE A 11 0.98 -5.91 19.65
C PHE A 11 -0.41 -5.29 19.59
N ALA A 12 -0.52 -4.06 19.05
CA ALA A 12 -1.81 -3.41 18.84
C ALA A 12 -2.72 -4.23 17.93
N SER A 13 -2.19 -4.78 16.82
CA SER A 13 -2.98 -5.56 15.88
C SER A 13 -3.47 -6.89 16.45
N ILE A 14 -2.69 -7.55 17.31
CA ILE A 14 -3.10 -8.81 17.94
C ILE A 14 -4.29 -8.59 18.90
N LEU A 15 -4.40 -7.40 19.52
CA LEU A 15 -5.52 -7.04 20.39
C LEU A 15 -6.88 -7.03 19.67
N SER A 16 -6.88 -6.97 18.34
CA SER A 16 -8.10 -7.01 17.53
C SER A 16 -8.92 -8.29 17.74
N VAL A 17 -8.26 -9.45 17.92
CA VAL A 17 -8.91 -10.75 18.09
C VAL A 17 -9.71 -10.85 19.39
N PRO A 18 -9.13 -10.60 20.59
CA PRO A 18 -9.91 -10.62 21.82
C PRO A 18 -10.99 -9.54 21.87
N ILE A 19 -10.78 -8.38 21.22
CA ILE A 19 -11.82 -7.35 21.08
C ILE A 19 -12.99 -7.87 20.25
N ALA A 20 -12.73 -8.46 19.09
CA ALA A 20 -13.75 -9.04 18.23
C ALA A 20 -14.57 -10.11 18.96
N TYR A 21 -13.87 -11.00 19.67
CA TYR A 21 -14.53 -12.01 20.49
C TYR A 21 -15.39 -11.39 21.59
N ALA A 22 -14.89 -10.37 22.30
CA ALA A 22 -15.66 -9.67 23.33
C ALA A 22 -16.92 -9.00 22.76
N VAL A 23 -16.84 -8.41 21.56
CA VAL A 23 -18.00 -7.81 20.88
C VAL A 23 -19.04 -8.88 20.55
N ASN A 24 -18.62 -10.07 20.11
CA ASN A 24 -19.52 -11.17 19.82
C ASN A 24 -20.31 -11.65 21.06
N LEU A 25 -19.75 -11.45 22.27
CA LEU A 25 -20.41 -11.83 23.53
C LEU A 25 -21.46 -10.81 24.01
N ILE A 26 -21.54 -9.62 23.43
CA ILE A 26 -22.49 -8.58 23.87
C ILE A 26 -23.88 -8.88 23.30
N PRO A 27 -24.89 -9.20 24.13
CA PRO A 27 -26.23 -9.52 23.63
C PRO A 27 -26.89 -8.31 22.97
N GLY A 28 -27.52 -8.53 21.82
CA GLY A 28 -28.36 -7.53 21.13
C GLY A 28 -27.62 -6.37 20.45
N ILE A 29 -26.30 -6.21 20.64
CA ILE A 29 -25.51 -5.21 19.90
C ILE A 29 -25.15 -5.69 18.50
N THR A 30 -24.94 -6.99 18.36
CA THR A 30 -24.53 -7.70 17.15
C THR A 30 -25.63 -7.79 16.10
N GLU A 31 -26.87 -7.47 16.46
CA GLU A 31 -28.05 -7.50 15.57
C GLU A 31 -28.26 -6.19 14.80
N LYS A 32 -27.53 -5.12 15.17
CA LYS A 32 -27.72 -3.78 14.61
C LYS A 32 -26.52 -3.37 13.75
N PRO A 33 -26.66 -3.24 12.42
CA PRO A 33 -25.55 -2.83 11.54
C PRO A 33 -24.89 -1.50 11.95
N VAL A 34 -25.68 -0.54 12.44
CA VAL A 34 -25.17 0.75 12.94
C VAL A 34 -24.29 0.57 14.18
N ALA A 35 -24.63 -0.36 15.07
CA ALA A 35 -23.83 -0.63 16.26
C ALA A 35 -22.48 -1.25 15.87
N ILE A 36 -22.48 -2.18 14.90
CA ILE A 36 -21.24 -2.75 14.33
C ILE A 36 -20.38 -1.66 13.69
N PHE A 37 -20.99 -0.74 12.95
CA PHE A 37 -20.28 0.41 12.37
C PHE A 37 -19.60 1.27 13.45
N ILE A 38 -20.32 1.63 14.52
CA ILE A 38 -19.77 2.43 15.63
C ILE A 38 -18.64 1.71 16.35
N ILE A 39 -18.80 0.40 16.62
CA ILE A 39 -17.76 -0.43 17.22
C ILE A 39 -16.54 -0.49 16.31
N GLY A 40 -16.74 -0.65 15.00
CA GLY A 40 -15.68 -0.61 14.01
C GLY A 40 -14.90 0.70 14.07
N LEU A 41 -15.58 1.84 14.06
CA LEU A 41 -14.92 3.16 14.23
C LEU A 41 -14.14 3.27 15.54
N ALA A 42 -14.68 2.76 16.65
CA ALA A 42 -14.00 2.74 17.93
C ALA A 42 -12.73 1.87 17.89
N CYS A 43 -12.76 0.73 17.19
CA CYS A 43 -11.60 -0.14 16.99
C CYS A 43 -10.53 0.55 16.13
N LEU A 44 -10.91 1.25 15.06
CA LEU A 44 -9.97 2.02 14.24
C LEU A 44 -9.34 3.17 15.02
N LEU A 45 -10.12 3.86 15.85
CA LEU A 45 -9.61 4.87 16.76
C LEU A 45 -8.61 4.27 17.76
N LEU A 46 -8.91 3.11 18.33
CA LEU A 46 -7.98 2.40 19.22
C LEU A 46 -6.67 2.05 18.51
N ALA A 47 -6.74 1.53 17.29
CA ALA A 47 -5.57 1.19 16.46
C ALA A 47 -4.69 2.41 16.14
N PHE A 48 -5.27 3.63 16.13
CA PHE A 48 -4.55 4.89 16.04
C PHE A 48 -4.00 5.36 17.41
N LEU A 49 -4.78 5.22 18.48
CA LEU A 49 -4.42 5.73 19.81
C LEU A 49 -3.23 4.98 20.42
N ILE A 50 -3.11 3.66 20.22
CA ILE A 50 -1.99 2.88 20.77
C ILE A 50 -0.61 3.42 20.31
N PRO A 51 -0.31 3.55 19.01
CA PRO A 51 0.95 4.15 18.56
C PRO A 51 1.08 5.64 18.93
N ALA A 52 -0.02 6.39 19.01
CA ALA A 52 0.00 7.78 19.45
C ALA A 52 0.41 7.93 20.93
N LEU A 53 -0.12 7.06 21.80
CA LEU A 53 0.27 6.98 23.20
C LEU A 53 1.71 6.50 23.35
N ALA A 54 2.14 5.50 22.57
CA ALA A 54 3.54 5.06 22.57
C ALA A 54 4.51 6.20 22.23
N LYS A 55 4.13 7.08 21.30
CA LYS A 55 4.87 8.32 21.02
C LYS A 55 4.81 9.32 22.19
N TYR A 56 3.63 9.55 22.76
CA TYR A 56 3.45 10.46 23.91
C TYR A 56 4.34 10.06 25.10
N PHE A 57 4.42 8.76 25.41
CA PHE A 57 5.29 8.19 26.43
C PHE A 57 6.75 8.02 25.97
N LYS A 58 7.13 8.54 24.81
CA LYS A 58 8.49 8.51 24.24
C LYS A 58 9.06 7.10 24.04
N LEU A 59 8.20 6.09 23.90
CA LEU A 59 8.59 4.71 23.60
C LEU A 59 9.00 4.55 22.13
N VAL A 60 8.41 5.35 21.24
CA VAL A 60 8.66 5.39 19.79
C VAL A 60 8.85 6.84 19.34
N GLN A 61 9.81 7.09 18.45
CA GLN A 61 10.10 8.41 17.88
C GLN A 61 9.84 8.40 16.37
N ASN A 62 8.55 8.33 16.02
CA ASN A 62 8.11 8.28 14.63
C ASN A 62 7.09 9.39 14.36
N ASP A 63 7.44 10.28 13.43
CA ASP A 63 6.63 11.43 13.05
C ASP A 63 5.93 11.24 11.70
N ASP A 64 6.22 10.15 10.97
CA ASP A 64 5.62 9.91 9.66
C ASP A 64 4.12 9.58 9.82
N PRO A 65 3.20 10.36 9.24
CA PRO A 65 1.76 10.03 9.26
C PRO A 65 1.44 8.64 8.72
N LEU A 66 2.31 8.08 7.85
CA LEU A 66 2.16 6.74 7.32
C LEU A 66 2.27 5.67 8.42
N TYR A 67 3.07 5.90 9.47
CA TYR A 67 3.19 4.97 10.59
C TYR A 67 1.84 4.69 11.25
N TYR A 68 1.03 5.74 11.46
CA TYR A 68 -0.30 5.62 12.05
C TYR A 68 -1.29 4.95 11.10
N ALA A 69 -1.22 5.27 9.81
CA ALA A 69 -2.08 4.62 8.81
C ALA A 69 -1.77 3.12 8.67
N MET A 70 -0.48 2.76 8.69
CA MET A 70 -0.04 1.36 8.73
C MET A 70 -0.51 0.66 10.01
N SER A 71 -0.55 1.36 11.15
CA SER A 71 -1.10 0.78 12.38
C SER A 71 -2.57 0.37 12.24
N ILE A 72 -3.39 1.24 11.68
CA ILE A 72 -4.82 0.98 11.44
C ILE A 72 -4.99 -0.20 10.46
N LEU A 73 -4.21 -0.22 9.38
CA LEU A 73 -4.28 -1.27 8.36
C LEU A 73 -3.78 -2.63 8.88
N THR A 74 -2.70 -2.66 9.66
CA THR A 74 -2.22 -3.89 10.29
C THR A 74 -3.24 -4.45 11.29
N PHE A 75 -3.93 -3.57 12.04
CA PHE A 75 -5.02 -3.99 12.93
C PHE A 75 -6.19 -4.61 12.14
N ALA A 76 -6.59 -3.95 11.05
CA ALA A 76 -7.64 -4.44 10.16
C ALA A 76 -7.28 -5.80 9.54
N ALA A 77 -6.04 -5.97 9.09
CA ALA A 77 -5.58 -7.21 8.47
C ALA A 77 -5.64 -8.44 9.40
N VAL A 78 -5.46 -8.24 10.71
CA VAL A 78 -5.64 -9.33 11.68
C VAL A 78 -7.13 -9.68 11.83
N ILE A 79 -8.02 -8.69 11.78
CA ILE A 79 -9.47 -8.93 11.71
C ILE A 79 -9.81 -9.68 10.43
N ASP A 80 -9.31 -9.25 9.27
CA ASP A 80 -9.55 -9.91 7.99
C ASP A 80 -9.08 -11.37 8.02
N LEU A 81 -7.87 -11.63 8.53
CA LEU A 81 -7.40 -13.00 8.73
C LEU A 81 -8.34 -13.81 9.63
N THR A 82 -8.86 -13.21 10.69
CA THR A 82 -9.82 -13.85 11.60
C THR A 82 -11.15 -14.15 10.90
N ILE A 83 -11.66 -13.23 10.07
CA ILE A 83 -12.85 -13.45 9.24
C ILE A 83 -12.63 -14.64 8.30
N ALA A 84 -11.46 -14.71 7.64
CA ALA A 84 -11.13 -15.81 6.75
C ALA A 84 -11.08 -17.17 7.49
N LEU A 85 -10.39 -17.21 8.65
CA LEU A 85 -10.29 -18.40 9.49
C LEU A 85 -11.66 -18.85 10.03
N GLU A 86 -12.56 -17.93 10.33
CA GLU A 86 -13.91 -18.26 10.79
C GLU A 86 -14.81 -18.79 9.68
N ASN A 87 -14.72 -18.21 8.47
CA ASN A 87 -15.38 -18.74 7.28
C ASN A 87 -14.98 -20.19 7.00
N ASP A 88 -13.72 -20.53 7.25
CA ASP A 88 -13.16 -21.86 7.02
C ASP A 88 -13.34 -22.81 8.22
N GLY A 89 -13.91 -22.31 9.32
CA GLY A 89 -14.22 -23.08 10.52
C GLY A 89 -13.00 -23.42 11.38
N PHE A 90 -11.86 -22.76 11.21
CA PHE A 90 -10.71 -22.88 12.12
C PHE A 90 -10.91 -22.14 13.44
N VAL A 91 -11.72 -21.08 13.39
CA VAL A 91 -12.10 -20.25 14.54
C VAL A 91 -13.62 -20.22 14.62
N HIS A 92 -14.18 -20.15 15.82
CA HIS A 92 -15.61 -20.16 16.04
C HIS A 92 -16.03 -18.99 16.93
N SER A 93 -17.04 -18.23 16.50
CA SER A 93 -17.71 -17.20 17.30
C SER A 93 -16.81 -16.01 17.67
N VAL A 94 -15.84 -15.66 16.81
CA VAL A 94 -15.03 -14.44 16.98
C VAL A 94 -15.58 -13.33 16.08
N MET A 95 -15.84 -13.64 14.81
CA MET A 95 -16.39 -12.76 13.78
C MET A 95 -17.77 -13.21 13.26
N ALA A 96 -18.42 -14.20 13.88
CA ALA A 96 -19.73 -14.71 13.49
C ALA A 96 -20.79 -13.60 13.33
N PHE A 97 -20.83 -12.65 14.27
CA PHE A 97 -21.75 -11.52 14.22
C PHE A 97 -21.60 -10.66 12.96
N TYR A 98 -20.38 -10.56 12.45
CA TYR A 98 -20.04 -9.71 11.32
C TYR A 98 -20.65 -10.25 10.02
N PHE A 99 -20.79 -11.57 9.88
CA PHE A 99 -21.46 -12.17 8.71
C PHE A 99 -22.98 -12.00 8.71
N VAL A 100 -23.58 -11.67 9.84
CA VAL A 100 -25.03 -11.51 9.96
C VAL A 100 -25.42 -10.05 9.74
N SER A 101 -24.81 -9.15 10.51
CA SER A 101 -25.25 -7.75 10.58
C SER A 101 -24.18 -6.77 10.11
N GLY A 102 -22.94 -7.23 9.91
CA GLY A 102 -21.83 -6.45 9.36
C GLY A 102 -21.80 -6.55 7.85
N GLU A 103 -21.01 -7.47 7.32
CA GLU A 103 -20.77 -7.62 5.88
C GLU A 103 -21.04 -9.06 5.43
N PRO A 104 -22.31 -9.42 5.18
CA PRO A 104 -22.69 -10.78 4.83
C PRO A 104 -22.05 -11.30 3.54
N TYR A 105 -21.71 -10.42 2.60
CA TYR A 105 -21.03 -10.80 1.35
C TYR A 105 -19.62 -11.38 1.58
N LEU A 106 -19.00 -11.11 2.73
CA LEU A 106 -17.73 -11.72 3.10
C LEU A 106 -17.86 -13.21 3.41
N LYS A 107 -19.07 -13.71 3.70
CA LYS A 107 -19.36 -15.13 3.84
C LYS A 107 -19.47 -15.81 2.47
N SER A 108 -18.40 -15.72 1.70
CA SER A 108 -18.27 -16.24 0.34
C SER A 108 -16.84 -16.67 0.06
N GLY A 109 -16.62 -17.49 -0.98
CA GLY A 109 -15.26 -17.87 -1.36
C GLY A 109 -14.38 -16.70 -1.79
N HIS A 110 -14.97 -15.68 -2.42
CA HIS A 110 -14.23 -14.46 -2.77
C HIS A 110 -13.92 -13.60 -1.54
N GLY A 111 -14.87 -13.46 -0.62
CA GLY A 111 -14.66 -12.80 0.68
C GLY A 111 -13.53 -13.43 1.47
N SER A 112 -13.54 -14.77 1.64
CA SER A 112 -12.42 -15.50 2.27
C SER A 112 -11.10 -15.27 1.55
N GLY A 113 -11.10 -15.30 0.20
CA GLY A 113 -9.88 -15.11 -0.59
C GLY A 113 -9.24 -13.73 -0.42
N ILE A 114 -10.05 -12.67 -0.41
CA ILE A 114 -9.56 -11.30 -0.16
C ILE A 114 -9.04 -11.16 1.27
N ASN A 115 -9.76 -11.71 2.24
CA ASN A 115 -9.39 -11.61 3.65
C ASN A 115 -8.11 -12.37 3.99
N TYR A 116 -7.89 -13.55 3.39
CA TYR A 116 -6.59 -14.23 3.46
C TYR A 116 -5.48 -13.41 2.79
N HIS A 117 -5.77 -12.80 1.64
CA HIS A 117 -4.78 -11.99 0.92
C HIS A 117 -4.37 -10.76 1.73
N ASP A 118 -5.31 -10.05 2.36
CA ASP A 118 -4.99 -8.92 3.24
C ASP A 118 -4.26 -9.38 4.50
N GLY A 119 -4.79 -10.40 5.18
CA GLY A 119 -4.25 -10.94 6.43
C GLY A 119 -2.87 -11.59 6.34
N ILE A 120 -2.40 -11.93 5.13
CA ILE A 120 -1.09 -12.58 4.92
C ILE A 120 -0.19 -11.69 4.06
N ILE A 121 -0.58 -11.41 2.81
CA ILE A 121 0.27 -10.73 1.82
C ILE A 121 0.36 -9.24 2.13
N HIS A 122 -0.78 -8.57 2.34
CA HIS A 122 -0.73 -7.15 2.72
C HIS A 122 -0.19 -6.97 4.13
N PHE A 123 -0.51 -7.87 5.06
CA PHE A 123 0.09 -7.89 6.39
C PHE A 123 1.63 -7.88 6.32
N ALA A 124 2.23 -8.78 5.53
CA ALA A 124 3.67 -8.79 5.31
C ALA A 124 4.18 -7.44 4.74
N CYS A 125 3.45 -6.84 3.79
CA CYS A 125 3.78 -5.52 3.25
C CYS A 125 3.74 -4.43 4.33
N TYR A 126 2.72 -4.41 5.21
CA TYR A 126 2.61 -3.47 6.32
C TYR A 126 3.82 -3.58 7.24
N ILE A 127 4.23 -4.80 7.60
CA ILE A 127 5.41 -5.02 8.45
C ILE A 127 6.68 -4.53 7.77
N ILE A 128 6.88 -4.82 6.48
CA ILE A 128 8.06 -4.34 5.74
C ILE A 128 8.10 -2.81 5.67
N ILE A 129 6.95 -2.16 5.42
CA ILE A 129 6.84 -0.70 5.43
C ILE A 129 7.17 -0.14 6.82
N LEU A 130 6.60 -0.71 7.89
CA LEU A 130 6.86 -0.29 9.26
C LEU A 130 8.34 -0.42 9.65
N LEU A 131 8.96 -1.56 9.31
CA LEU A 131 10.39 -1.79 9.51
C LEU A 131 11.23 -0.77 8.74
N ALA A 132 10.84 -0.44 7.52
CA ALA A 132 11.52 0.58 6.73
C ALA A 132 11.36 1.97 7.35
N ILE A 133 10.19 2.33 7.88
CA ILE A 133 9.99 3.62 8.56
C ILE A 133 10.84 3.70 9.84
N ASP A 134 10.86 2.66 10.67
CA ASP A 134 11.67 2.58 11.90
C ASP A 134 13.16 2.72 11.58
N ASN A 135 13.62 2.12 10.48
CA ASN A 135 15.03 2.16 10.07
C ASN A 135 15.36 3.28 9.08
N ARG A 136 14.43 4.22 8.82
CA ARG A 136 14.57 5.32 7.85
C ARG A 136 15.01 4.86 6.45
N LYS A 137 14.57 3.68 6.04
CA LYS A 137 14.82 3.09 4.72
C LYS A 137 13.69 3.42 3.75
N ASP A 138 14.00 3.30 2.46
CA ASP A 138 12.98 3.41 1.43
C ASP A 138 12.03 2.21 1.47
N TYR A 139 10.76 2.50 1.21
CA TYR A 139 9.66 1.55 1.20
C TYR A 139 8.80 1.69 -0.06
N ARG A 140 9.25 2.49 -1.04
CA ARG A 140 8.44 2.87 -2.19
C ARG A 140 7.97 1.66 -3.00
N GLU A 141 8.86 0.73 -3.31
CA GLU A 141 8.53 -0.46 -4.12
C GLU A 141 7.45 -1.33 -3.45
N VAL A 142 7.62 -1.61 -2.16
CA VAL A 142 6.65 -2.39 -1.37
C VAL A 142 5.34 -1.63 -1.23
N GLY A 143 5.38 -0.32 -1.00
CA GLY A 143 4.20 0.54 -0.93
C GLY A 143 3.42 0.61 -2.25
N LEU A 144 4.10 0.60 -3.40
CA LEU A 144 3.45 0.55 -4.71
C LEU A 144 2.83 -0.81 -4.99
N PHE A 145 3.55 -1.90 -4.67
CA PHE A 145 3.02 -3.26 -4.76
C PHE A 145 1.74 -3.40 -3.93
N TRP A 146 1.81 -2.97 -2.67
CA TRP A 146 0.68 -2.99 -1.76
C TRP A 146 -0.48 -2.10 -2.28
N GLY A 147 -0.19 -0.87 -2.69
CA GLY A 147 -1.19 0.10 -3.14
C GLY A 147 -1.98 -0.38 -4.35
N GLY A 148 -1.31 -0.93 -5.36
CA GLY A 148 -1.99 -1.52 -6.52
C GLY A 148 -2.87 -2.71 -6.13
N SER A 149 -2.37 -3.58 -5.24
CA SER A 149 -3.06 -4.78 -4.79
C SER A 149 -4.34 -4.47 -4.01
N ILE A 150 -4.25 -3.60 -3.00
CA ILE A 150 -5.38 -3.26 -2.14
C ILE A 150 -6.46 -2.49 -2.90
N ILE A 151 -6.08 -1.55 -3.79
CA ILE A 151 -7.04 -0.78 -4.59
C ILE A 151 -7.83 -1.69 -5.52
N ASN A 152 -7.16 -2.65 -6.18
CA ASN A 152 -7.85 -3.61 -7.04
C ASN A 152 -8.86 -4.47 -6.25
N SER A 153 -8.45 -5.01 -5.10
CA SER A 153 -9.32 -5.82 -4.24
C SER A 153 -10.55 -5.03 -3.75
N LEU A 154 -10.37 -3.77 -3.35
CA LEU A 154 -11.46 -2.93 -2.84
C LEU A 154 -12.47 -2.56 -3.93
N ILE A 155 -12.01 -2.20 -5.14
CA ILE A 155 -12.93 -1.85 -6.25
C ILE A 155 -13.80 -3.07 -6.59
N VAL A 156 -13.21 -4.25 -6.69
CA VAL A 156 -13.93 -5.48 -7.01
C VAL A 156 -14.92 -5.85 -5.91
N LEU A 157 -14.45 -5.91 -4.66
CA LEU A 157 -15.26 -6.37 -3.55
C LEU A 157 -16.40 -5.40 -3.24
N MET A 158 -16.13 -4.10 -3.26
CA MET A 158 -17.15 -3.11 -2.90
C MET A 158 -18.25 -2.99 -3.92
N VAL A 159 -17.89 -2.98 -5.21
CA VAL A 159 -18.88 -2.97 -6.28
C VAL A 159 -19.70 -4.26 -6.23
N GLY A 160 -19.04 -5.42 -6.10
CA GLY A 160 -19.72 -6.72 -6.03
C GLY A 160 -20.62 -6.87 -4.81
N GLY A 161 -20.20 -6.39 -3.64
CA GLY A 161 -20.99 -6.40 -2.41
C GLY A 161 -22.22 -5.50 -2.51
N ALA A 162 -22.07 -4.28 -3.04
CA ALA A 162 -23.15 -3.31 -3.12
C ALA A 162 -24.26 -3.70 -4.12
N VAL A 163 -23.88 -4.27 -5.27
CA VAL A 163 -24.84 -4.74 -6.30
C VAL A 163 -25.31 -6.18 -6.06
N GLY A 164 -24.74 -6.86 -5.06
CA GLY A 164 -25.00 -8.24 -4.74
C GLY A 164 -26.32 -8.45 -3.97
N LYS A 165 -26.62 -9.72 -3.69
CA LYS A 165 -27.86 -10.16 -3.04
C LYS A 165 -28.17 -9.47 -1.70
N HIS A 166 -27.14 -9.04 -0.98
CA HIS A 166 -27.27 -8.42 0.34
C HIS A 166 -27.44 -6.90 0.31
N GLY A 167 -27.21 -6.26 -0.84
CA GLY A 167 -27.29 -4.81 -1.01
C GLY A 167 -26.28 -4.03 -0.16
N ALA A 168 -26.42 -2.70 -0.19
CA ALA A 168 -25.57 -1.79 0.60
C ALA A 168 -26.09 -1.65 2.05
N ASN A 169 -25.20 -1.75 3.03
CA ASN A 169 -25.49 -1.63 4.47
C ASN A 169 -24.62 -0.57 5.16
N TRP A 170 -25.04 -0.09 6.33
CA TRP A 170 -24.31 0.93 7.11
C TRP A 170 -22.88 0.54 7.48
N SER A 171 -22.67 -0.73 7.81
CA SER A 171 -21.36 -1.35 8.07
C SER A 171 -20.38 -1.19 6.91
N MET A 172 -20.86 -1.24 5.66
CA MET A 172 -20.02 -1.09 4.47
C MET A 172 -19.38 0.30 4.34
N LEU A 173 -19.87 1.29 5.09
CA LEU A 173 -19.23 2.61 5.15
C LEU A 173 -17.86 2.55 5.83
N LEU A 174 -17.55 1.52 6.62
CA LEU A 174 -16.18 1.29 7.10
C LEU A 174 -15.23 1.15 5.91
N ASN A 175 -15.64 0.45 4.85
CA ASN A 175 -14.83 0.29 3.63
C ASN A 175 -14.61 1.57 2.85
N VAL A 176 -15.40 2.63 3.08
CA VAL A 176 -15.11 3.96 2.50
C VAL A 176 -13.81 4.52 3.07
N ILE A 177 -13.55 4.33 4.37
CA ILE A 177 -12.28 4.71 4.99
C ILE A 177 -11.15 3.90 4.35
N TYR A 178 -11.37 2.60 4.14
CA TYR A 178 -10.43 1.72 3.44
C TYR A 178 -10.30 2.01 1.94
N MET A 179 -11.17 2.81 1.33
CA MET A 179 -10.95 3.31 -0.04
C MET A 179 -10.10 4.59 -0.03
N VAL A 180 -10.39 5.52 0.88
CA VAL A 180 -9.71 6.83 0.94
C VAL A 180 -8.26 6.69 1.43
N VAL A 181 -8.03 5.90 2.48
CA VAL A 181 -6.70 5.78 3.11
C VAL A 181 -5.67 5.16 2.15
N PRO A 182 -5.93 4.03 1.45
CA PRO A 182 -5.01 3.48 0.47
C PRO A 182 -4.78 4.36 -0.75
N LEU A 183 -5.78 5.09 -1.23
CA LEU A 183 -5.56 6.08 -2.30
C LEU A 183 -4.59 7.17 -1.85
N TRP A 184 -4.77 7.69 -0.63
CA TRP A 184 -3.86 8.68 -0.07
C TRP A 184 -2.43 8.12 0.14
N ILE A 185 -2.30 6.91 0.71
CA ILE A 185 -0.99 6.27 0.89
C ILE A 185 -0.31 6.03 -0.44
N THR A 186 -1.03 5.48 -1.42
CA THR A 186 -0.49 5.18 -2.76
C THR A 186 -0.01 6.46 -3.42
N LYS A 187 -0.78 7.54 -3.34
CA LYS A 187 -0.35 8.87 -3.79
C LYS A 187 0.92 9.32 -3.07
N LYS A 188 0.95 9.26 -1.73
CA LYS A 188 2.13 9.63 -0.93
C LYS A 188 3.38 8.84 -1.33
N VAL A 189 3.23 7.56 -1.63
CA VAL A 189 4.32 6.68 -2.09
C VAL A 189 4.75 7.03 -3.52
N LEU A 190 3.81 7.35 -4.42
CA LEU A 190 4.09 7.81 -5.78
C LEU A 190 4.83 9.15 -5.80
N ASP A 191 4.47 10.06 -4.89
CA ASP A 191 5.08 11.38 -4.76
C ASP A 191 6.53 11.32 -4.25
N LYS A 192 6.95 10.22 -3.60
CA LYS A 192 8.36 10.02 -3.26
C LYS A 192 9.21 9.90 -4.53
N PRO A 193 10.28 10.70 -4.67
CA PRO A 193 11.23 10.53 -5.77
C PRO A 193 11.80 9.11 -5.68
N SER A 194 11.81 8.36 -6.79
CA SER A 194 12.50 7.07 -6.79
C SER A 194 13.98 7.31 -6.47
N ASN A 195 14.66 6.32 -5.90
CA ASN A 195 16.10 6.43 -5.58
C ASN A 195 16.93 6.81 -6.83
N LEU A 196 16.42 6.50 -8.02
CA LEU A 196 16.94 6.95 -9.31
C LEU A 196 16.76 8.46 -9.57
N LYS A 197 15.60 9.05 -9.22
CA LYS A 197 15.34 10.50 -9.32
C LYS A 197 16.15 11.33 -8.32
N ALA A 198 16.40 10.79 -7.12
CA ALA A 198 17.18 11.48 -6.10
C ALA A 198 18.70 11.42 -6.37
N ALA A 199 19.20 10.32 -6.94
CA ALA A 199 20.60 10.18 -7.37
C ALA A 199 20.95 11.06 -8.59
N LEU A 200 19.95 11.45 -9.38
CA LEU A 200 20.08 12.29 -10.56
C LEU A 200 19.43 13.65 -10.28
N GLY A 201 20.11 14.53 -9.54
CA GLY A 201 19.66 15.89 -9.24
C GLY A 201 19.55 16.80 -10.48
N CYS A 202 18.77 16.40 -11.49
CA CYS A 202 18.69 17.06 -12.78
C CYS A 202 17.24 17.19 -13.26
N ASN A 203 17.05 18.25 -14.06
CA ASN A 203 15.81 18.84 -14.54
C ASN A 203 14.77 17.83 -15.07
N SER A 204 13.49 18.13 -14.82
CA SER A 204 12.35 17.18 -14.77
C SER A 204 12.08 16.38 -16.05
N THR A 205 12.50 16.86 -17.23
CA THR A 205 12.26 16.20 -18.52
C THR A 205 13.25 15.09 -18.86
N VAL A 206 14.52 15.23 -18.47
CA VAL A 206 15.56 14.20 -18.67
C VAL A 206 15.33 13.06 -17.67
N THR A 207 14.94 13.42 -16.45
CA THR A 207 14.62 12.49 -15.38
C THR A 207 13.36 11.66 -15.68
N LEU A 208 12.33 12.24 -16.30
CA LEU A 208 11.17 11.48 -16.81
C LEU A 208 11.57 10.47 -17.90
N LYS A 209 12.44 10.89 -18.83
CA LYS A 209 12.95 9.98 -19.88
C LYS A 209 13.84 8.87 -19.32
N LEU A 210 14.65 9.16 -18.30
CA LEU A 210 15.50 8.16 -17.65
C LEU A 210 14.70 7.23 -16.74
N VAL A 211 13.72 7.72 -15.99
CA VAL A 211 12.82 6.88 -15.18
C VAL A 211 11.98 5.97 -16.08
N ASN A 212 11.45 6.46 -17.19
CA ASN A 212 10.78 5.61 -18.20
C ASN A 212 11.73 4.59 -18.84
N LYS A 213 13.03 4.86 -18.90
CA LYS A 213 14.04 3.97 -19.49
C LYS A 213 14.58 2.93 -18.49
N SER A 214 14.73 3.31 -17.23
CA SER A 214 15.34 2.53 -16.15
C SER A 214 14.32 1.77 -15.30
N GLU A 215 13.12 2.32 -15.11
CA GLU A 215 12.00 1.69 -14.37
C GLU A 215 10.74 1.58 -15.25
N PRO A 216 10.80 0.91 -16.42
CA PRO A 216 9.68 0.87 -17.37
C PRO A 216 8.47 0.07 -16.86
N TYR A 217 8.66 -0.73 -15.80
CA TYR A 217 7.59 -1.40 -15.08
C TYR A 217 6.65 -0.44 -14.35
N LEU A 218 7.10 0.79 -14.01
CA LEU A 218 6.22 1.84 -13.50
C LEU A 218 5.29 2.42 -14.57
N SER A 219 5.69 2.32 -15.84
CA SER A 219 4.93 2.77 -17.01
C SER A 219 4.03 1.68 -17.62
N ASP A 220 4.05 0.47 -17.07
CA ASP A 220 3.08 -0.58 -17.39
C ASP A 220 2.03 -0.67 -16.26
N PRO A 221 0.93 0.12 -16.33
CA PRO A 221 -0.13 0.08 -15.33
C PRO A 221 -0.93 -1.24 -15.32
N ILE A 222 -0.54 -2.23 -16.14
CA ILE A 222 -1.40 -3.34 -16.52
C ILE A 222 -0.91 -4.68 -15.94
N ALA A 223 0.39 -4.87 -15.72
CA ALA A 223 0.92 -6.19 -15.32
C ALA A 223 0.72 -6.51 -13.83
N PHE A 224 1.10 -5.61 -12.92
CA PHE A 224 1.11 -5.88 -11.47
C PHE A 224 -0.29 -6.04 -10.84
N PRO A 225 -1.25 -5.11 -11.08
CA PRO A 225 -2.59 -5.22 -10.49
C PRO A 225 -3.41 -6.42 -10.99
N LYS A 226 -3.19 -6.85 -12.25
CA LYS A 226 -3.94 -7.97 -12.85
C LYS A 226 -3.58 -9.33 -12.24
N ILE A 227 -2.30 -9.56 -11.92
CA ILE A 227 -1.86 -10.78 -11.22
C ILE A 227 -2.40 -10.79 -9.78
N GLN A 228 -2.49 -9.61 -9.15
CA GLN A 228 -2.89 -9.49 -7.75
C GLN A 228 -4.39 -9.77 -7.54
N GLY A 229 -5.25 -9.28 -8.43
CA GLY A 229 -6.67 -9.65 -8.42
C GLY A 229 -6.89 -11.14 -8.64
N GLN A 230 -5.99 -11.79 -9.37
CA GLN A 230 -6.10 -13.19 -9.75
C GLN A 230 -6.07 -14.15 -8.55
N ILE A 231 -5.33 -13.83 -7.48
CA ILE A 231 -5.19 -14.72 -6.31
C ILE A 231 -6.53 -14.91 -5.60
N PRO A 232 -7.28 -13.85 -5.20
CA PRO A 232 -8.62 -14.01 -4.65
C PRO A 232 -9.61 -14.69 -5.60
N TYR A 233 -9.48 -14.52 -6.92
CA TYR A 233 -10.35 -15.19 -7.89
C TYR A 233 -10.03 -16.69 -8.05
N ILE A 234 -8.75 -17.06 -8.11
CA ILE A 234 -8.30 -18.45 -8.10
C ILE A 234 -8.81 -19.12 -6.83
N PHE A 235 -8.57 -18.49 -5.67
CA PHE A 235 -9.02 -18.99 -4.39
C PHE A 235 -10.54 -19.19 -4.38
N ALA A 236 -11.31 -18.16 -4.77
CA ALA A 236 -12.76 -18.24 -4.84
C ALA A 236 -13.25 -19.39 -5.74
N SER A 237 -12.62 -19.60 -6.90
CA SER A 237 -13.01 -20.67 -7.83
C SER A 237 -12.81 -22.09 -7.27
N LEU A 238 -11.94 -22.24 -6.25
CA LEU A 238 -11.67 -23.52 -5.58
C LEU A 238 -12.38 -23.63 -4.23
N HIS A 239 -12.83 -22.51 -3.66
CA HIS A 239 -13.30 -22.44 -2.29
C HIS A 239 -14.62 -23.17 -2.03
N HIS A 240 -14.74 -23.78 -0.86
CA HIS A 240 -15.91 -24.56 -0.47
C HIS A 240 -17.17 -23.70 -0.17
N LEU A 241 -17.02 -22.39 0.03
CA LEU A 241 -18.14 -21.45 0.17
C LEU A 241 -18.67 -20.92 -1.18
N THR A 242 -17.97 -21.18 -2.29
CA THR A 242 -18.46 -20.82 -3.63
C THR A 242 -19.51 -21.83 -4.08
N GLU A 243 -20.61 -21.45 -4.72
CA GLU A 243 -21.58 -22.46 -5.19
C GLU A 243 -20.95 -23.40 -6.22
N LYS A 244 -21.31 -24.70 -6.20
CA LYS A 244 -20.67 -25.72 -7.06
C LYS A 244 -20.67 -25.36 -8.55
N LYS A 245 -21.72 -24.69 -9.05
CA LYS A 245 -21.81 -24.22 -10.46
C LYS A 245 -20.80 -23.14 -10.83
N TYR A 246 -20.26 -22.42 -9.85
CA TYR A 246 -19.27 -21.35 -10.04
C TYR A 246 -17.85 -21.79 -9.63
N ARG A 247 -17.69 -23.01 -9.10
CA ARG A 247 -16.37 -23.58 -8.83
C ARG A 247 -15.74 -24.13 -10.10
N LEU A 248 -14.42 -24.25 -10.10
CA LEU A 248 -13.67 -24.93 -11.16
C LEU A 248 -14.23 -26.35 -11.37
N PRO A 249 -14.76 -26.67 -12.56
CA PRO A 249 -15.27 -28.00 -12.85
C PRO A 249 -14.18 -29.06 -12.70
N ASN A 250 -14.56 -30.25 -12.22
CA ASN A 250 -13.60 -31.33 -11.96
C ASN A 250 -13.09 -32.06 -13.23
N THR A 251 -13.48 -31.59 -14.41
CA THR A 251 -13.05 -32.11 -15.72
C THR A 251 -11.60 -31.74 -16.03
N ALA A 252 -10.87 -32.65 -16.68
CA ALA A 252 -9.46 -32.44 -17.04
C ALA A 252 -9.26 -31.17 -17.89
N ASP A 253 -10.11 -30.94 -18.89
CA ASP A 253 -10.00 -29.80 -19.81
C ASP A 253 -10.17 -28.45 -19.11
N ALA A 254 -11.13 -28.35 -18.18
CA ALA A 254 -11.35 -27.15 -17.39
C ALA A 254 -10.17 -26.86 -16.45
N LYS A 255 -9.64 -27.89 -15.77
CA LYS A 255 -8.45 -27.75 -14.93
C LYS A 255 -7.24 -27.33 -15.76
N TRP A 256 -7.07 -27.91 -16.94
CA TRP A 256 -5.95 -27.60 -17.82
C TRP A 256 -6.01 -26.16 -18.31
N SER A 257 -7.17 -25.73 -18.80
CA SER A 257 -7.41 -24.35 -19.23
C SER A 257 -7.22 -23.34 -18.09
N PHE A 258 -7.73 -23.67 -16.91
CA PHE A 258 -7.59 -22.83 -15.73
C PHE A 258 -6.11 -22.68 -15.32
N TRP A 259 -5.38 -23.78 -15.14
CA TRP A 259 -3.98 -23.70 -14.70
C TRP A 259 -3.07 -23.09 -15.75
N THR A 260 -3.27 -23.38 -17.04
CA THR A 260 -2.47 -22.76 -18.11
C THR A 260 -2.68 -21.25 -18.15
N GLN A 261 -3.92 -20.76 -18.10
CA GLN A 261 -4.17 -19.31 -18.07
C GLN A 261 -3.58 -18.65 -16.83
N ASN A 262 -3.78 -19.25 -15.64
CA ASN A 262 -3.29 -18.68 -14.40
C ASN A 262 -1.75 -18.71 -14.30
N LEU A 263 -1.10 -19.80 -14.70
CA LEU A 263 0.36 -19.90 -14.74
C LEU A 263 0.97 -19.00 -15.82
N TYR A 264 0.32 -18.87 -16.98
CA TYR A 264 0.78 -17.96 -18.03
C TYR A 264 0.77 -16.52 -17.53
N LEU A 265 -0.33 -16.07 -16.92
CA LEU A 265 -0.45 -14.73 -16.34
C LEU A 265 0.50 -14.53 -15.15
N LEU A 266 0.85 -15.59 -14.41
CA LEU A 266 1.79 -15.57 -13.28
C LEU A 266 3.27 -15.66 -13.68
N ILE A 267 3.62 -16.16 -14.87
CA ILE A 267 5.01 -16.40 -15.26
C ILE A 267 5.46 -15.43 -16.34
N VAL A 268 4.62 -15.17 -17.33
CA VAL A 268 5.01 -14.41 -18.52
C VAL A 268 5.39 -12.95 -18.20
N PRO A 269 4.62 -12.18 -17.39
CA PRO A 269 5.02 -10.83 -17.02
C PRO A 269 6.38 -10.76 -16.31
N GLN A 270 6.69 -11.76 -15.48
CA GLN A 270 7.91 -11.88 -14.70
C GLN A 270 9.09 -12.21 -15.61
N LEU A 271 8.91 -13.15 -16.56
CA LEU A 271 9.92 -13.46 -17.56
C LEU A 271 10.18 -12.27 -18.48
N LEU A 272 9.15 -11.55 -18.91
CA LEU A 272 9.29 -10.33 -19.72
C LEU A 272 10.02 -9.23 -18.95
N LEU A 273 9.73 -9.05 -17.66
CA LEU A 273 10.44 -8.11 -16.80
C LEU A 273 11.92 -8.49 -16.66
N VAL A 274 12.22 -9.76 -16.37
CA VAL A 274 13.60 -10.26 -16.27
C VAL A 274 14.34 -10.09 -17.59
N TYR A 275 13.71 -10.45 -18.72
CA TYR A 275 14.25 -10.27 -20.06
C TYR A 275 14.54 -8.78 -20.36
N TYR A 276 13.59 -7.90 -20.03
CA TYR A 276 13.75 -6.46 -20.22
C TYR A 276 14.91 -5.89 -19.36
N CYS A 277 14.99 -6.27 -18.08
CA CYS A 277 16.09 -5.88 -17.20
C CYS A 277 17.43 -6.39 -17.73
N TRP A 278 17.50 -7.65 -18.18
CA TRP A 278 18.72 -8.26 -18.70
C TRP A 278 19.21 -7.60 -20.01
N THR A 279 18.29 -7.29 -20.92
CA THR A 279 18.63 -6.62 -22.19
C THR A 279 19.11 -5.18 -21.96
N ASN A 280 18.51 -4.43 -21.05
CA ASN A 280 18.95 -3.07 -20.73
C ASN A 280 20.26 -3.03 -19.93
N LEU A 281 20.51 -3.99 -19.04
CA LEU A 281 21.80 -4.15 -18.39
C LEU A 281 22.93 -4.45 -19.39
N LYS A 282 22.66 -5.28 -20.41
CA LYS A 282 23.60 -5.54 -21.51
C LYS A 282 23.83 -4.31 -22.39
N ALA A 283 22.79 -3.53 -22.68
CA ALA A 283 22.91 -2.28 -23.43
C ALA A 283 23.74 -1.22 -22.67
N GLY A 284 23.55 -1.10 -21.35
CA GLY A 284 24.34 -0.23 -20.49
C GLY A 284 25.82 -0.62 -20.42
N LYS A 285 26.13 -1.93 -20.37
CA LYS A 285 27.52 -2.42 -20.43
C LYS A 285 28.20 -2.16 -21.77
N LYS A 286 27.48 -2.23 -22.89
CA LYS A 286 28.02 -1.87 -24.22
C LYS A 286 28.26 -0.37 -24.40
N GLY A 287 27.45 0.49 -23.78
CA GLY A 287 27.65 1.95 -23.82
C GLY A 287 28.82 2.46 -22.95
N SER A 288 29.21 1.72 -21.92
CA SER A 288 30.31 2.09 -21.02
C SER A 288 31.70 1.65 -21.52
N SER A 289 31.77 0.83 -22.57
CA SER A 289 33.03 0.33 -23.16
C SER A 289 33.56 1.20 -24.31
N GLY A 290 32.92 2.33 -24.61
CA GLY A 290 33.16 3.09 -25.86
C GLY A 290 33.76 4.49 -25.73
N ASN A 291 33.95 5.07 -24.53
CA ASN A 291 34.55 6.39 -24.38
C ASN A 291 35.64 6.41 -23.30
N SER A 292 36.81 5.85 -23.63
CA SER A 292 38.08 6.28 -23.06
C SER A 292 38.51 7.56 -23.78
N VAL A 293 38.05 8.72 -23.31
CA VAL A 293 38.69 9.99 -23.66
C VAL A 293 39.43 10.47 -22.44
N ASN A 294 40.75 10.25 -22.48
CA ASN A 294 41.72 10.95 -21.66
C ASN A 294 41.47 12.46 -21.78
N SER A 295 41.13 13.11 -20.67
CA SER A 295 41.30 14.55 -20.51
C SER A 295 41.72 14.78 -19.07
N PRO A 296 42.97 15.21 -18.82
CA PRO A 296 43.43 15.45 -17.46
C PRO A 296 42.61 16.58 -16.85
N LEU A 297 42.10 16.33 -15.65
CA LEU A 297 41.44 17.30 -14.79
C LEU A 297 42.36 18.53 -14.65
N LYS A 298 42.07 19.63 -15.38
CA LYS A 298 42.68 20.93 -15.10
C LYS A 298 42.06 21.46 -13.81
N THR A 299 42.78 21.33 -12.71
CA THR A 299 42.59 22.12 -11.50
C THR A 299 42.64 23.60 -11.87
N PRO A 300 41.69 24.45 -11.40
CA PRO A 300 41.87 25.89 -11.49
C PRO A 300 42.97 26.29 -10.51
N SER A 301 44.14 26.60 -11.07
CA SER A 301 45.24 27.26 -10.38
C SER A 301 44.80 28.64 -9.90
N ARG A 302 44.89 28.85 -8.59
CA ARG A 302 44.77 30.14 -7.93
C ARG A 302 46.04 30.95 -8.25
N LYS A 303 45.90 32.12 -8.88
CA LYS A 303 46.87 33.21 -8.75
C LYS A 303 46.19 34.57 -8.56
N PRO A 304 46.82 35.46 -7.79
CA PRO A 304 46.20 36.64 -7.20
C PRO A 304 46.25 37.82 -8.18
N ASN A 305 45.26 38.69 -8.14
CA ASN A 305 45.46 40.06 -8.56
C ASN A 305 44.90 41.03 -7.52
N SER A 306 45.85 41.74 -6.96
CA SER A 306 45.76 42.96 -6.19
C SER A 306 44.93 44.05 -6.89
N GLY A 307 44.18 44.81 -6.09
CA GLY A 307 44.08 46.25 -6.31
C GLY A 307 42.68 46.84 -6.41
N VAL A 308 42.34 47.55 -5.33
CA VAL A 308 41.69 48.88 -5.34
C VAL A 308 40.16 48.96 -5.11
N ALA A 309 39.86 49.33 -3.86
CA ALA A 309 38.93 50.35 -3.37
C ALA A 309 37.42 50.07 -3.21
N ASN A 310 37.04 49.97 -1.93
CA ASN A 310 36.03 50.78 -1.22
C ASN A 310 34.71 51.13 -1.93
N SER A 311 33.61 50.63 -1.37
CA SER A 311 32.52 51.50 -0.88
C SER A 311 31.50 50.67 -0.10
N ALA A 312 31.37 50.96 1.19
CA ALA A 312 30.27 50.54 2.04
C ALA A 312 28.94 51.15 1.54
N GLY A 313 27.88 50.35 1.46
CA GLY A 313 26.55 50.82 1.04
C GLY A 313 25.45 50.07 1.79
N ARG A 314 24.86 50.75 2.77
CA ARG A 314 23.79 50.31 3.68
C ARG A 314 22.56 49.77 2.93
N TYR A 315 22.00 48.68 3.44
CA TYR A 315 20.60 48.33 3.22
C TYR A 315 19.72 49.34 3.98
N ASN A 316 18.95 50.14 3.24
CA ASN A 316 17.96 51.06 3.80
C ASN A 316 16.55 50.63 3.35
N LEU A 317 15.73 50.27 4.32
CA LEU A 317 14.29 50.05 4.21
C LEU A 317 13.60 51.42 4.13
N ARG A 318 12.88 51.74 3.03
CA ARG A 318 11.65 52.55 3.07
C ARG A 318 10.97 52.69 1.70
N ASN A 319 9.64 52.80 1.77
CA ASN A 319 8.67 53.22 0.76
C ASN A 319 8.22 52.20 -0.29
N ARG A 320 7.12 51.49 0.02
CA ARG A 320 6.06 51.24 -0.97
C ARG A 320 4.95 52.26 -0.74
N ASN A 321 4.82 53.19 -1.68
CA ASN A 321 3.65 54.06 -1.81
C ASN A 321 2.51 53.28 -2.48
N VAL A 322 1.33 53.45 -1.93
CA VAL A 322 0.02 53.07 -2.46
C VAL A 322 -0.29 53.97 -3.67
N PRO A 323 -0.78 53.44 -4.80
CA PRO A 323 -1.44 54.27 -5.80
C PRO A 323 -2.93 54.42 -5.41
N LYS A 324 -3.32 55.66 -5.11
CA LYS A 324 -4.68 56.14 -5.34
C LYS A 324 -4.70 56.84 -6.70
N ASP A 325 -5.92 57.00 -7.21
CA ASP A 325 -6.33 57.84 -8.35
C ASP A 325 -6.61 57.04 -9.63
N LEU A 326 -7.71 57.24 -10.35
CA LEU A 326 -9.03 57.87 -10.16
C LEU A 326 -9.70 57.64 -11.52
N ASP A 327 -10.83 56.92 -11.54
CA ASP A 327 -12.02 57.07 -12.41
C ASP A 327 -12.96 55.88 -12.18
#